data_AF-A0A6L9K5T4-F1
#
_entry.id   AF-A0A6L9K5T4-F1
#
_cell.length_a   1.000
_cell.length_b   1.000
_cell.length_c   1.000
_cell.angle_alpha   90.00
_cell.angle_beta   90.00
_cell.angle_gamma   90.00
#
_symmetry.space_group_name_H-M   'P 1'
#
loop_
_entity.id
_entity.type
_entity.pdbx_description
1 polymer ?
#
loop_
_entity_poly.entity_id
_entity_poly.type
_entity_poly.pdbx_seq_one_letter_code
_entity_poly.pdbx_strand_id
1 'polypeptide(L)'
;MKKNNLFLVVVAFALFMVSCKNETDLISKVVDFEDVVLNSDSVWNGSDLSGKKTNEIAFDSPITNYYGSFSSDSVKFENVYTSEWFSWKGFACSAKTDTVTFGMKNQYSPIAGAGALKSKKYAVAFDSASIICPKNTTGNFKIKSMMLTNSTWSYKVMLNGSDFGHKFSQSTDKGKGDWFKVIIKGYKSSFVTGSMDYYLADFRNGKSFISKTWVKVDLSSLGEVDRVSLTFDSSDKAYGYINNPTYVCVDNIEFEQTVEDMK
;
A
#
# COMPACT_ATOMS: atom_id res chain seq x y z
N MET A 1 -13.36 -4.05 89.26
CA MET A 1 -14.34 -4.16 88.14
C MET A 1 -14.26 -2.90 87.30
N LYS A 2 -13.94 -3.06 86.01
CA LYS A 2 -14.28 -2.19 84.84
C LYS A 2 -13.77 -0.73 84.87
N LYS A 3 -13.25 -0.15 83.78
CA LYS A 3 -12.57 -0.55 82.54
C LYS A 3 -12.17 0.79 81.90
N ASN A 4 -10.90 1.00 81.59
CA ASN A 4 -10.41 2.14 80.81
C ASN A 4 -10.93 2.07 79.37
N ASN A 5 -11.41 3.19 78.82
CA ASN A 5 -11.56 3.36 77.37
C ASN A 5 -10.76 4.59 76.92
N LEU A 6 -9.51 4.34 76.54
CA LEU A 6 -8.66 5.26 75.79
C LEU A 6 -9.08 5.15 74.31
N PHE A 7 -9.67 6.22 73.76
CA PHE A 7 -10.05 6.28 72.36
C PHE A 7 -8.81 6.60 71.53
N LEU A 8 -8.28 5.59 70.83
CA LEU A 8 -7.17 5.74 69.89
C LEU A 8 -7.75 6.15 68.53
N VAL A 9 -7.58 7.40 68.12
CA VAL A 9 -7.91 7.86 66.76
C VAL A 9 -6.70 7.58 65.87
N VAL A 10 -6.79 6.51 65.07
CA VAL A 10 -5.81 6.20 64.02
C VAL A 10 -6.19 7.01 62.78
N VAL A 11 -5.42 8.06 62.48
CA VAL A 11 -5.52 8.78 61.21
C VAL A 11 -4.79 7.95 60.16
N ALA A 12 -5.55 7.24 59.31
CA ALA A 12 -5.02 6.52 58.17
C ALA A 12 -4.63 7.51 57.05
N PHE A 13 -3.34 7.69 56.83
CA PHE A 13 -2.79 8.43 55.70
C PHE A 13 -2.94 7.57 54.43
N ALA A 14 -3.98 7.81 53.64
CA ALA A 14 -4.12 7.20 52.32
C ALA A 14 -3.19 7.94 51.34
N LEU A 15 -2.02 7.36 51.07
CA LEU A 15 -1.16 7.75 49.95
C LEU A 15 -1.91 7.45 48.64
N PHE A 16 -2.53 8.46 48.05
CA PHE A 16 -2.97 8.40 46.66
C PHE A 16 -1.72 8.33 45.78
N MET A 17 -1.31 7.11 45.41
CA MET A 17 -0.38 6.89 44.32
C MET A 17 -1.10 7.31 43.03
N VAL A 18 -0.96 8.58 42.66
CA VAL A 18 -1.27 9.05 41.31
C VAL A 18 -0.30 8.30 40.39
N SER A 19 -0.78 7.19 39.83
CA SER A 19 -0.13 6.58 38.68
C SER A 19 -0.28 7.57 37.54
N CYS A 20 0.74 8.39 37.33
CA CYS A 20 0.96 9.02 36.03
C CYS A 20 1.05 7.88 35.03
N LYS A 21 -0.07 7.54 34.37
CA LYS A 21 0.03 6.89 33.07
C LYS A 21 0.77 7.89 32.20
N ASN A 22 2.00 7.57 31.81
CA ASN A 22 2.67 8.33 30.77
C ASN A 22 1.73 8.29 29.56
N GLU A 23 1.15 9.43 29.20
CA GLU A 23 0.43 9.55 27.95
C GLU A 23 1.45 9.22 26.85
N THR A 24 1.17 8.14 26.14
CA THR A 24 2.02 7.72 25.04
C THR A 24 1.74 8.67 23.90
N ASP A 25 2.68 9.58 23.63
CA ASP A 25 2.54 10.53 22.53
C ASP A 25 2.50 9.75 21.22
N LEU A 26 1.37 9.86 20.50
CA LEU A 26 1.14 9.22 19.22
C LEU A 26 1.18 10.28 18.12
N ILE A 27 2.01 10.06 17.11
CA ILE A 27 2.06 10.88 15.91
C ILE A 27 1.38 10.11 14.78
N SER A 28 0.36 10.73 14.17
CA SER A 28 -0.27 10.25 12.95
C SER A 28 0.29 11.00 11.74
N LYS A 29 0.50 10.28 10.66
CA LYS A 29 1.11 10.80 9.43
C LYS A 29 0.38 10.26 8.20
N VAL A 30 0.17 11.13 7.22
CA VAL A 30 -0.43 10.80 5.93
C VAL A 30 0.60 11.02 4.84
N VAL A 31 0.87 9.98 4.06
CA VAL A 31 1.68 10.07 2.84
C VAL A 31 0.72 10.24 1.66
N ASP A 32 0.59 11.47 1.18
CA ASP A 32 -0.32 11.90 0.09
C ASP A 32 0.42 12.20 -1.23
N PHE A 33 1.75 12.01 -1.25
CA PHE A 33 2.63 12.20 -2.40
C PHE A 33 2.73 13.64 -2.91
N GLU A 34 2.13 14.63 -2.25
CA GLU A 34 2.09 16.00 -2.77
C GLU A 34 3.45 16.70 -2.74
N ASP A 35 4.38 16.21 -1.93
CA ASP A 35 5.77 16.65 -1.83
C ASP A 35 6.68 16.05 -2.92
N VAL A 36 6.22 15.07 -3.69
CA VAL A 36 7.00 14.45 -4.77
C VAL A 36 7.13 15.41 -5.96
N VAL A 37 8.36 15.71 -6.35
CA VAL A 37 8.65 16.51 -7.54
C VAL A 37 8.61 15.61 -8.77
N LEU A 38 7.72 15.91 -9.71
CA LEU A 38 7.63 15.24 -11.00
C LEU A 38 8.24 16.11 -12.11
N ASN A 39 8.80 15.47 -13.13
CA ASN A 39 9.23 16.14 -14.35
C ASN A 39 8.03 16.48 -15.27
N SER A 40 8.29 17.04 -16.45
CA SER A 40 7.27 17.51 -17.40
C SER A 40 6.23 16.46 -17.79
N ASP A 41 6.58 15.16 -17.76
CA ASP A 41 5.70 14.08 -18.19
C ASP A 41 4.68 13.68 -17.12
N SER A 42 4.72 14.33 -15.94
CA SER A 42 3.77 14.11 -14.83
C SER A 42 3.77 12.65 -14.30
N VAL A 43 4.87 11.92 -14.51
CA VAL A 43 5.12 10.58 -14.00
C VAL A 43 6.60 10.43 -13.67
N TRP A 44 6.90 9.79 -12.54
CA TRP A 44 8.21 9.22 -12.28
C TRP A 44 8.06 7.70 -12.12
N ASN A 45 8.76 6.93 -12.94
CA ASN A 45 8.76 5.45 -12.92
C ASN A 45 10.16 4.85 -13.09
N GLY A 46 11.22 5.65 -12.88
CA GLY A 46 12.61 5.25 -13.05
C GLY A 46 13.15 5.27 -14.50
N SER A 47 12.34 5.65 -15.49
CA SER A 47 12.79 5.69 -16.90
C SER A 47 13.81 6.80 -17.19
N ASP A 48 14.06 7.70 -16.24
CA ASP A 48 15.12 8.70 -16.27
C ASP A 48 16.52 8.13 -16.02
N LEU A 49 16.61 6.81 -15.73
CA LEU A 49 17.84 6.08 -15.48
C LEU A 49 18.63 6.59 -14.26
N SER A 50 17.96 7.32 -13.35
CA SER A 50 18.57 7.85 -12.11
C SER A 50 18.91 6.78 -11.08
N GLY A 51 18.31 5.58 -11.21
CA GLY A 51 18.56 4.44 -10.33
C GLY A 51 19.96 3.83 -10.46
N LYS A 52 20.34 2.98 -9.50
CA LYS A 52 21.58 2.21 -9.53
C LYS A 52 21.52 1.19 -10.67
N LYS A 53 22.31 1.42 -11.72
CA LYS A 53 22.51 0.50 -12.85
C LYS A 53 23.10 -0.84 -12.37
N THR A 54 22.45 -1.93 -12.76
CA THR A 54 22.86 -3.31 -12.48
C THR A 54 22.58 -4.16 -13.71
N ASN A 55 23.60 -4.89 -14.19
CA ASN A 55 23.44 -5.82 -15.32
C ASN A 55 23.08 -7.21 -14.78
N GLU A 56 22.04 -7.82 -15.34
CA GLU A 56 21.47 -9.09 -14.89
C GLU A 56 21.10 -9.97 -16.09
N ILE A 57 20.69 -11.22 -15.83
CA ILE A 57 20.13 -12.12 -16.84
C ILE A 57 18.65 -12.36 -16.53
N ALA A 58 17.80 -12.19 -17.52
CA ALA A 58 16.39 -12.58 -17.47
C ALA A 58 15.99 -13.26 -18.78
N PHE A 59 15.28 -14.38 -18.69
CA PHE A 59 14.90 -15.21 -19.85
C PHE A 59 16.10 -15.51 -20.76
N ASP A 60 17.20 -15.96 -20.15
CA ASP A 60 18.47 -16.29 -20.82
C ASP A 60 19.08 -15.14 -21.65
N SER A 61 18.64 -13.90 -21.41
CA SER A 61 19.10 -12.70 -22.11
C SER A 61 19.65 -11.67 -21.13
N PRO A 62 20.72 -10.93 -21.50
CA PRO A 62 21.20 -9.83 -20.68
C PRO A 62 20.19 -8.68 -20.64
N ILE A 63 19.97 -8.16 -19.44
CA ILE A 63 19.15 -6.98 -19.18
C ILE A 63 19.88 -6.01 -18.25
N THR A 64 19.45 -4.75 -18.27
CA THR A 64 19.96 -3.69 -17.41
C THR A 64 18.81 -3.16 -16.56
N ASN A 65 18.91 -3.40 -15.25
CA ASN A 65 18.00 -2.87 -14.25
C ASN A 65 18.56 -1.60 -13.61
N TYR A 66 17.71 -0.61 -13.40
CA TYR A 66 17.98 0.60 -12.64
C TYR A 66 17.15 0.55 -11.36
N TYR A 67 17.80 0.24 -10.25
CA TYR A 67 17.17 0.17 -8.94
C TYR A 67 17.10 1.57 -8.34
N GLY A 68 15.90 2.12 -8.22
CA GLY A 68 15.65 3.46 -7.73
C GLY A 68 14.56 3.48 -6.67
N SER A 69 14.25 4.70 -6.22
CA SER A 69 13.12 4.96 -5.36
C SER A 69 12.78 6.44 -5.42
N PHE A 70 11.52 6.78 -5.17
CA PHE A 70 11.15 8.12 -4.75
C PHE A 70 10.77 8.10 -3.27
N SER A 71 10.85 9.26 -2.63
CA SER A 71 10.40 9.44 -1.25
C SER A 71 9.19 10.36 -1.24
N SER A 72 8.27 10.09 -0.33
CA SER A 72 7.27 11.05 0.11
C SER A 72 7.29 11.05 1.62
N ASP A 73 7.52 12.23 2.18
CA ASP A 73 7.88 12.47 3.56
C ASP A 73 9.07 11.57 4.00
N SER A 74 8.91 10.72 5.02
CA SER A 74 10.00 9.88 5.56
C SER A 74 9.95 8.43 5.08
N VAL A 75 9.17 8.16 4.03
CA VAL A 75 8.91 6.82 3.50
C VAL A 75 9.41 6.73 2.06
N LYS A 76 10.02 5.60 1.72
CA LYS A 76 10.57 5.36 0.37
C LYS A 76 9.73 4.32 -0.38
N PHE A 77 9.59 4.53 -1.68
CA PHE A 77 8.83 3.68 -2.58
C PHE A 77 9.79 3.12 -3.63
N GLU A 78 10.05 1.81 -3.58
CA GLU A 78 11.04 1.17 -4.44
C GLU A 78 10.54 1.04 -5.88
N ASN A 79 11.45 1.22 -6.83
CA ASN A 79 11.20 1.08 -8.26
C ASN A 79 12.37 0.34 -8.91
N VAL A 80 12.05 -0.48 -9.91
CA VAL A 80 13.06 -1.08 -10.80
C VAL A 80 12.65 -0.79 -12.23
N TYR A 81 13.48 -0.08 -12.99
CA TYR A 81 13.28 0.13 -14.42
C TYR A 81 14.23 -0.76 -15.23
N THR A 82 13.68 -1.52 -16.19
CA THR A 82 14.44 -2.40 -17.09
C THR A 82 14.53 -1.77 -18.48
N SER A 83 15.73 -1.40 -18.91
CA SER A 83 15.88 -0.56 -20.12
C SER A 83 15.50 -1.26 -21.42
N GLU A 84 15.82 -2.55 -21.55
CA GLU A 84 15.60 -3.37 -22.73
C GLU A 84 14.11 -3.61 -22.98
N TRP A 85 13.30 -3.54 -21.92
CA TRP A 85 11.86 -3.77 -21.98
C TRP A 85 11.04 -2.48 -21.98
N PHE A 86 11.69 -1.32 -21.79
CA PHE A 86 11.00 -0.04 -21.56
C PHE A 86 9.90 -0.15 -20.50
N SER A 87 10.18 -0.95 -19.46
CA SER A 87 9.21 -1.35 -18.44
C SER A 87 9.79 -1.14 -17.06
N TRP A 88 8.93 -1.09 -16.07
CA TRP A 88 9.28 -0.90 -14.67
C TRP A 88 8.55 -1.93 -13.82
N LYS A 89 8.88 -2.04 -12.54
CA LYS A 89 8.06 -2.68 -11.50
C LYS A 89 8.27 -1.95 -10.19
N GLY A 90 7.42 -2.21 -9.21
CA GLY A 90 7.45 -1.52 -7.94
C GLY A 90 6.47 -0.37 -7.90
N PHE A 91 6.93 0.82 -7.52
CA PHE A 91 6.12 2.01 -7.47
C PHE A 91 6.54 3.04 -8.51
N ALA A 92 5.56 3.72 -9.07
CA ALA A 92 5.70 4.99 -9.78
C ALA A 92 4.89 6.07 -9.05
N CYS A 93 5.28 7.34 -9.18
CA CYS A 93 4.44 8.47 -8.77
C CYS A 93 3.83 9.10 -10.02
N SER A 94 2.54 9.41 -10.02
CA SER A 94 1.82 9.91 -11.18
C SER A 94 0.86 11.05 -10.84
N ALA A 95 0.64 11.94 -11.80
CA ALA A 95 -0.42 12.93 -11.80
C ALA A 95 -1.34 12.81 -13.04
N LYS A 96 -1.41 11.62 -13.65
CA LYS A 96 -2.25 11.37 -14.82
C LYS A 96 -3.72 11.20 -14.41
N THR A 97 -4.64 11.43 -15.34
CA THR A 97 -6.09 11.46 -15.04
C THR A 97 -6.93 10.80 -16.15
N ASP A 98 -6.29 10.14 -17.10
CA ASP A 98 -6.98 9.57 -18.26
C ASP A 98 -7.79 8.32 -17.86
N THR A 99 -9.11 8.42 -17.95
CA THR A 99 -10.06 7.32 -17.67
C THR A 99 -10.60 6.65 -18.94
N VAL A 100 -10.18 7.11 -20.12
CA VAL A 100 -10.78 6.77 -21.41
C VAL A 100 -9.89 5.81 -22.19
N THR A 101 -8.59 6.08 -22.31
CA THR A 101 -7.69 5.29 -23.15
C THR A 101 -7.56 3.85 -22.65
N PHE A 102 -7.75 2.88 -23.55
CA PHE A 102 -7.55 1.46 -23.29
C PHE A 102 -6.09 1.06 -23.57
N GLY A 103 -5.54 0.14 -22.76
CA GLY A 103 -4.23 -0.46 -23.00
C GLY A 103 -3.07 0.15 -22.19
N MET A 104 -1.87 -0.39 -22.41
CA MET A 104 -0.67 -0.11 -21.61
C MET A 104 -0.24 1.35 -21.53
N LYS A 105 -0.63 2.18 -22.50
CA LYS A 105 -0.34 3.62 -22.48
C LYS A 105 -1.03 4.33 -21.31
N ASN A 106 -2.06 3.72 -20.73
CA ASN A 106 -2.83 4.25 -19.62
C ASN A 106 -2.60 3.50 -18.30
N GLN A 107 -1.40 2.96 -18.12
CA GLN A 107 -0.99 2.24 -16.91
C GLN A 107 -0.84 3.15 -15.67
N TYR A 108 -0.77 4.47 -15.86
CA TYR A 108 -0.47 5.43 -14.78
C TYR A 108 -1.68 6.18 -14.22
N SER A 109 -2.86 6.10 -14.86
CA SER A 109 -4.05 6.83 -14.39
C SER A 109 -4.93 5.96 -13.50
N PRO A 110 -5.53 6.50 -12.43
CA PRO A 110 -6.58 5.83 -11.70
C PRO A 110 -7.87 5.93 -12.50
N ILE A 111 -8.68 4.87 -12.49
CA ILE A 111 -10.00 4.94 -13.12
C ILE A 111 -10.92 5.99 -12.44
N ALA A 112 -10.60 6.38 -11.21
CA ALA A 112 -11.27 7.46 -10.49
C ALA A 112 -11.04 8.86 -11.11
N GLY A 113 -10.06 9.01 -12.00
CA GLY A 113 -9.80 10.24 -12.77
C GLY A 113 -9.01 11.33 -12.02
N ALA A 114 -8.65 11.11 -10.76
CA ALA A 114 -7.75 11.95 -9.98
C ALA A 114 -7.22 11.12 -8.79
N GLY A 115 -6.26 11.68 -8.04
CA GLY A 115 -5.85 11.11 -6.76
C GLY A 115 -6.97 11.16 -5.70
N ALA A 116 -6.77 10.48 -4.58
CA ALA A 116 -7.76 10.40 -3.51
C ALA A 116 -8.05 11.79 -2.95
N LEU A 117 -9.31 12.07 -2.59
CA LEU A 117 -9.72 13.41 -2.14
C LEU A 117 -9.39 14.54 -3.14
N LYS A 118 -9.24 14.21 -4.43
CA LYS A 118 -8.83 15.12 -5.52
C LYS A 118 -7.39 15.65 -5.37
N SER A 119 -6.51 14.90 -4.72
CA SER A 119 -5.06 15.14 -4.79
C SER A 119 -4.59 15.10 -6.24
N LYS A 120 -3.48 15.78 -6.50
CA LYS A 120 -2.87 15.88 -7.84
C LYS A 120 -1.97 14.70 -8.10
N LYS A 121 -1.33 14.16 -7.07
CA LYS A 121 -0.35 13.08 -7.15
C LYS A 121 -0.80 11.89 -6.33
N TYR A 122 -0.38 10.72 -6.76
CA TYR A 122 -0.63 9.44 -6.11
C TYR A 122 0.41 8.44 -6.60
N ALA A 123 0.55 7.32 -5.92
CA ALA A 123 1.42 6.24 -6.34
C ALA A 123 0.67 5.21 -7.20
N VAL A 124 1.40 4.53 -8.09
CA VAL A 124 0.94 3.38 -8.85
C VAL A 124 1.86 2.21 -8.51
N ALA A 125 1.31 1.14 -7.93
CA ALA A 125 2.01 -0.11 -7.70
C ALA A 125 1.83 -1.03 -8.90
N PHE A 126 2.92 -1.62 -9.37
CA PHE A 126 2.93 -2.59 -10.47
C PHE A 126 3.72 -3.84 -10.10
N ASP A 127 3.13 -5.01 -10.39
CA ASP A 127 3.71 -6.34 -10.22
C ASP A 127 4.07 -6.64 -8.76
N SER A 128 5.32 -6.41 -8.36
CA SER A 128 5.75 -6.53 -6.97
C SER A 128 6.30 -5.19 -6.50
N ALA A 129 5.68 -4.61 -5.48
CA ALA A 129 6.01 -3.28 -4.97
C ALA A 129 6.29 -3.27 -3.49
N SER A 130 7.24 -2.42 -3.07
CA SER A 130 7.74 -2.33 -1.70
C SER A 130 7.80 -0.89 -1.22
N ILE A 131 7.22 -0.65 -0.04
CA ILE A 131 7.32 0.58 0.73
C ILE A 131 8.34 0.32 1.85
N ILE A 132 9.32 1.19 1.99
CA ILE A 132 10.39 1.11 3.00
C ILE A 132 10.22 2.25 4.00
N CYS A 133 9.98 1.90 5.25
CA CYS A 133 9.66 2.82 6.36
C CYS A 133 10.42 2.40 7.64
N PRO A 134 11.77 2.46 7.64
CA PRO A 134 12.57 2.05 8.78
C PRO A 134 12.27 2.96 9.98
N LYS A 135 12.52 2.43 11.19
CA LYS A 135 12.45 3.21 12.43
C LYS A 135 13.20 4.54 12.26
N ASN A 136 12.57 5.64 12.65
CA ASN A 136 13.16 6.98 12.67
C ASN A 136 13.28 7.47 14.13
N THR A 137 13.60 8.75 14.32
CA THR A 137 13.71 9.38 15.64
C THR A 137 12.42 9.37 16.45
N THR A 138 11.27 9.28 15.78
CA THR A 138 9.97 9.16 16.47
C THR A 138 9.79 7.75 17.02
N GLY A 139 10.04 6.71 16.23
CA GLY A 139 9.84 5.32 16.64
C GLY A 139 9.57 4.40 15.46
N ASN A 140 8.96 3.24 15.73
CA ASN A 140 8.52 2.31 14.68
C ASN A 140 7.27 2.82 13.96
N PHE A 141 7.13 2.43 12.69
CA PHE A 141 5.92 2.69 11.91
C PHE A 141 4.88 1.61 12.18
N LYS A 142 3.63 2.02 12.36
CA LYS A 142 2.46 1.15 12.30
C LYS A 142 1.57 1.63 11.16
N ILE A 143 1.39 0.80 10.13
CA ILE A 143 0.50 1.14 9.03
C ILE A 143 -0.96 0.97 9.48
N LYS A 144 -1.79 1.97 9.21
CA LYS A 144 -3.19 2.01 9.63
C LYS A 144 -4.15 1.81 8.48
N SER A 145 -3.88 2.49 7.37
CA SER A 145 -4.70 2.35 6.18
C SER A 145 -3.96 2.85 4.94
N MET A 146 -4.54 2.56 3.78
CA MET A 146 -4.24 3.28 2.54
C MET A 146 -5.48 3.36 1.67
N MET A 147 -5.56 4.37 0.81
CA MET A 147 -6.59 4.48 -0.21
C MET A 147 -6.15 3.67 -1.43
N LEU A 148 -7.05 2.83 -1.96
CA LEU A 148 -6.81 2.02 -3.15
C LEU A 148 -7.88 2.25 -4.21
N THR A 149 -7.46 2.24 -5.47
CA THR A 149 -8.37 2.12 -6.62
C THR A 149 -7.68 1.43 -7.79
N ASN A 150 -8.46 0.88 -8.74
CA ASN A 150 -7.88 0.29 -9.94
C ASN A 150 -7.18 1.33 -10.80
N SER A 151 -6.09 0.93 -11.46
CA SER A 151 -5.62 1.66 -12.63
C SER A 151 -6.69 1.63 -13.73
N THR A 152 -6.70 2.62 -14.62
CA THR A 152 -7.61 2.66 -15.76
C THR A 152 -7.42 1.44 -16.65
N TRP A 153 -6.18 1.02 -16.88
CA TRP A 153 -5.89 -0.16 -17.70
C TRP A 153 -6.43 -1.45 -17.08
N SER A 154 -6.10 -1.75 -15.82
CA SER A 154 -6.59 -2.95 -15.13
C SER A 154 -8.12 -2.98 -15.06
N TYR A 155 -8.74 -1.83 -14.75
CA TYR A 155 -10.20 -1.69 -14.74
C TYR A 155 -10.83 -2.07 -16.07
N LYS A 156 -10.30 -1.52 -17.17
CA LYS A 156 -10.88 -1.74 -18.51
C LYS A 156 -10.67 -3.17 -19.00
N VAL A 157 -9.54 -3.81 -18.69
CA VAL A 157 -9.34 -5.23 -19.03
C VAL A 157 -10.36 -6.10 -18.30
N MET A 158 -10.57 -5.89 -17.00
CA MET A 158 -11.61 -6.63 -16.27
C MET A 158 -13.02 -6.35 -16.82
N LEU A 159 -13.30 -5.12 -17.26
CA LEU A 159 -14.62 -4.74 -17.77
C LEU A 159 -14.92 -5.29 -19.18
N ASN A 160 -13.93 -5.28 -20.07
CA ASN A 160 -14.13 -5.49 -21.51
C ASN A 160 -13.39 -6.72 -22.06
N GLY A 161 -12.44 -7.28 -21.32
CA GLY A 161 -11.44 -8.20 -21.85
C GLY A 161 -10.35 -7.50 -22.65
N SER A 162 -9.40 -8.29 -23.14
CA SER A 162 -8.26 -7.92 -23.98
C SER A 162 -7.78 -9.16 -24.74
N ASP A 163 -6.67 -9.04 -25.48
CA ASP A 163 -6.05 -10.19 -26.16
C ASP A 163 -5.52 -11.27 -25.20
N PHE A 164 -5.26 -10.89 -23.93
CA PHE A 164 -4.69 -11.80 -22.91
C PHE A 164 -5.68 -12.13 -21.79
N GLY A 165 -6.29 -11.10 -21.17
CA GLY A 165 -7.24 -11.26 -20.08
C GLY A 165 -8.69 -11.22 -20.55
N HIS A 166 -9.57 -12.02 -19.93
CA HIS A 166 -10.99 -12.06 -20.27
C HIS A 166 -11.82 -11.02 -19.49
N LYS A 167 -13.03 -10.74 -19.98
CA LYS A 167 -14.00 -9.92 -19.27
C LYS A 167 -14.50 -10.66 -18.03
N PHE A 168 -14.41 -10.02 -16.87
CA PHE A 168 -14.83 -10.63 -15.61
C PHE A 168 -16.34 -10.83 -15.54
N SER A 169 -16.73 -11.98 -14.98
CA SER A 169 -18.12 -12.42 -14.94
C SER A 169 -18.44 -13.21 -13.67
N GLN A 170 -19.73 -13.26 -13.35
CA GLN A 170 -20.24 -14.16 -12.32
C GLN A 170 -20.24 -15.59 -12.86
N SER A 171 -20.19 -16.55 -11.93
CA SER A 171 -20.46 -17.95 -12.22
C SER A 171 -21.64 -18.43 -11.38
N THR A 172 -22.42 -19.36 -11.93
CA THR A 172 -23.46 -20.07 -11.19
C THR A 172 -22.87 -21.04 -10.17
N ASP A 173 -21.63 -21.46 -10.36
CA ASP A 173 -20.92 -22.32 -9.41
C ASP A 173 -20.35 -21.49 -8.26
N LYS A 174 -20.64 -21.93 -7.03
CA LYS A 174 -20.21 -21.24 -5.81
C LYS A 174 -18.69 -21.06 -5.78
N GLY A 175 -18.24 -19.82 -5.58
CA GLY A 175 -16.82 -19.46 -5.53
C GLY A 175 -16.07 -19.45 -6.86
N LYS A 176 -16.74 -19.69 -8.00
CA LYS A 176 -16.11 -19.75 -9.34
C LYS A 176 -16.25 -18.48 -10.18
N GLY A 177 -16.86 -17.42 -9.64
CA GLY A 177 -16.87 -16.11 -10.30
C GLY A 177 -15.48 -15.47 -10.29
N ASP A 178 -15.28 -14.50 -11.19
CA ASP A 178 -13.98 -13.83 -11.35
C ASP A 178 -13.63 -12.90 -10.18
N TRP A 179 -12.34 -12.68 -9.95
CA TRP A 179 -11.86 -11.74 -8.95
C TRP A 179 -10.43 -11.30 -9.25
N PHE A 180 -10.09 -10.10 -8.80
CA PHE A 180 -8.73 -9.56 -8.83
C PHE A 180 -8.45 -8.92 -7.48
N LYS A 181 -7.30 -9.22 -6.87
CA LYS A 181 -6.94 -8.73 -5.54
C LYS A 181 -5.50 -8.24 -5.48
N VAL A 182 -5.27 -7.30 -4.58
CA VAL A 182 -3.95 -6.96 -4.06
C VAL A 182 -3.79 -7.61 -2.70
N ILE A 183 -2.62 -8.21 -2.48
CA ILE A 183 -2.20 -8.83 -1.24
C ILE A 183 -1.17 -7.88 -0.62
N ILE A 184 -1.50 -7.35 0.55
CA ILE A 184 -0.67 -6.39 1.29
C ILE A 184 -0.06 -7.12 2.48
N LYS A 185 1.28 -7.13 2.56
CA LYS A 185 2.02 -7.79 3.64
C LYS A 185 2.94 -6.82 4.34
N GLY A 186 3.00 -6.94 5.66
CA GLY A 186 3.81 -6.13 6.55
C GLY A 186 4.99 -6.94 7.01
N TYR A 187 6.13 -6.28 7.15
CA TYR A 187 7.37 -6.90 7.59
C TYR A 187 8.02 -6.07 8.68
N LYS A 188 8.64 -6.75 9.63
CA LYS A 188 9.52 -6.16 10.64
C LYS A 188 10.75 -7.02 10.80
N SER A 189 11.94 -6.45 10.61
CA SER A 189 13.21 -7.17 10.67
C SER A 189 13.20 -8.44 9.80
N SER A 190 12.65 -8.32 8.58
CA SER A 190 12.44 -9.40 7.60
C SER A 190 11.33 -10.43 7.91
N PHE A 191 10.75 -10.44 9.11
CA PHE A 191 9.63 -11.32 9.45
C PHE A 191 8.30 -10.73 9.03
N VAL A 192 7.39 -11.56 8.52
CA VAL A 192 6.01 -11.16 8.22
C VAL A 192 5.27 -10.88 9.53
N THR A 193 4.67 -9.70 9.64
CA THR A 193 3.88 -9.29 10.81
C THR A 193 2.38 -9.44 10.59
N GLY A 194 1.94 -9.37 9.34
CA GLY A 194 0.56 -9.58 8.94
C GLY A 194 0.39 -9.59 7.43
N SER A 195 -0.81 -9.99 6.99
CA SER A 195 -1.21 -10.01 5.58
C SER A 195 -2.69 -9.68 5.49
N MET A 196 -3.06 -8.91 4.46
CA MET A 196 -4.44 -8.54 4.18
C MET A 196 -4.69 -8.61 2.67
N ASP A 197 -5.77 -9.26 2.28
CA ASP A 197 -6.22 -9.38 0.90
C ASP A 197 -7.35 -8.38 0.62
N TYR A 198 -7.13 -7.46 -0.31
CA TYR A 198 -8.16 -6.53 -0.77
C TYR A 198 -8.57 -6.82 -2.21
N TYR A 199 -9.86 -7.08 -2.41
CA TYR A 199 -10.43 -7.36 -3.72
C TYR A 199 -10.74 -6.07 -4.48
N LEU A 200 -10.01 -5.84 -5.56
CA LEU A 200 -10.22 -4.76 -6.52
C LEU A 200 -11.36 -5.07 -7.50
N ALA A 201 -11.70 -6.34 -7.66
CA ALA A 201 -12.93 -6.84 -8.29
C ALA A 201 -13.34 -8.16 -7.65
N ASP A 202 -14.65 -8.41 -7.56
CA ASP A 202 -15.19 -9.68 -7.06
C ASP A 202 -16.57 -9.97 -7.67
N PHE A 203 -16.66 -11.08 -8.39
CA PHE A 203 -17.86 -11.61 -9.04
C PHE A 203 -18.30 -12.95 -8.43
N ARG A 204 -17.71 -13.37 -7.31
CA ARG A 204 -18.10 -14.60 -6.62
C ARG A 204 -19.35 -14.38 -5.78
N ASN A 205 -20.10 -15.46 -5.56
CA ASN A 205 -21.15 -15.54 -4.54
C ASN A 205 -22.18 -14.38 -4.63
N GLY A 206 -22.61 -14.03 -5.85
CA GLY A 206 -23.60 -12.99 -6.09
C GLY A 206 -23.07 -11.55 -6.14
N LYS A 207 -21.77 -11.32 -5.90
CA LYS A 207 -21.13 -10.01 -6.12
C LYS A 207 -20.92 -9.76 -7.62
N SER A 208 -20.78 -8.49 -8.01
CA SER A 208 -20.55 -8.09 -9.41
C SER A 208 -19.92 -6.69 -9.51
N PHE A 209 -18.81 -6.48 -8.80
CA PHE A 209 -18.16 -5.17 -8.78
C PHE A 209 -16.73 -5.20 -9.35
N ILE A 210 -16.36 -4.08 -9.96
CA ILE A 210 -14.98 -3.69 -10.25
C ILE A 210 -14.80 -2.31 -9.61
N SER A 211 -13.86 -2.18 -8.68
CA SER A 211 -13.64 -0.93 -7.96
C SER A 211 -13.24 0.19 -8.92
N LYS A 212 -13.96 1.31 -8.89
CA LYS A 212 -13.68 2.49 -9.72
C LYS A 212 -13.56 3.80 -8.94
N THR A 213 -13.60 3.70 -7.62
CA THR A 213 -13.51 4.81 -6.68
C THR A 213 -12.38 4.51 -5.71
N TRP A 214 -11.86 5.54 -5.05
CA TRP A 214 -10.92 5.35 -3.96
C TRP A 214 -11.63 4.75 -2.75
N VAL A 215 -11.06 3.68 -2.20
CA VAL A 215 -11.57 3.01 -1.00
C VAL A 215 -10.48 3.00 0.05
N LYS A 216 -10.81 3.43 1.27
CA LYS A 216 -9.93 3.34 2.43
C LYS A 216 -9.89 1.90 2.91
N VAL A 217 -8.71 1.30 2.91
CA VAL A 217 -8.52 -0.09 3.32
C VAL A 217 -7.80 -0.12 4.66
N ASP A 218 -8.40 -0.80 5.64
CA ASP A 218 -7.81 -0.97 6.98
C ASP A 218 -6.63 -1.95 6.92
N LEU A 219 -5.50 -1.49 7.43
CA LEU A 219 -4.23 -2.19 7.48
C LEU A 219 -3.69 -2.32 8.92
N SER A 220 -4.49 -1.97 9.92
CA SER A 220 -4.08 -2.02 11.32
C SER A 220 -3.65 -3.42 11.79
N SER A 221 -4.15 -4.47 11.13
CA SER A 221 -3.80 -5.87 11.39
C SER A 221 -2.37 -6.24 10.99
N LEU A 222 -1.67 -5.39 10.22
CA LEU A 222 -0.27 -5.59 9.83
C LEU A 222 0.71 -5.26 10.96
N GLY A 223 0.26 -4.59 12.03
CA GLY A 223 1.10 -4.26 13.18
C GLY A 223 2.21 -3.26 12.86
N GLU A 224 3.27 -3.31 13.66
CA GLU A 224 4.48 -2.51 13.41
C GLU A 224 5.25 -3.07 12.20
N VAL A 225 5.74 -2.17 11.35
CA VAL A 225 6.44 -2.51 10.11
C VAL A 225 7.68 -1.65 9.92
N ASP A 226 8.66 -2.18 9.18
CA ASP A 226 9.72 -1.42 8.50
C ASP A 226 9.64 -1.53 6.97
N ARG A 227 8.83 -2.48 6.48
CA ARG A 227 8.52 -2.65 5.06
C ARG A 227 7.10 -3.15 4.86
N VAL A 228 6.45 -2.67 3.81
CA VAL A 228 5.15 -3.16 3.35
C VAL A 228 5.28 -3.57 1.89
N SER A 229 4.83 -4.77 1.51
CA SER A 229 4.82 -5.22 0.12
C SER A 229 3.40 -5.34 -0.44
N LEU A 230 3.24 -5.00 -1.71
CA LEU A 230 2.04 -5.22 -2.50
C LEU A 230 2.35 -6.22 -3.61
N THR A 231 1.56 -7.27 -3.69
CA THR A 231 1.58 -8.26 -4.79
C THR A 231 0.17 -8.55 -5.25
N PHE A 232 -0.01 -9.19 -6.40
CA PHE A 232 -1.34 -9.39 -6.98
C PHE A 232 -1.69 -10.85 -7.17
N ASP A 233 -2.99 -11.10 -7.27
CA ASP A 233 -3.55 -12.39 -7.58
C ASP A 233 -4.90 -12.22 -8.32
N SER A 234 -5.26 -13.19 -9.15
CA SER A 234 -6.46 -13.14 -9.99
C SER A 234 -7.05 -14.54 -10.22
N SER A 235 -8.35 -14.61 -10.48
CA SER A 235 -8.98 -15.80 -11.09
C SER A 235 -8.56 -16.02 -12.54
N ASP A 236 -8.26 -14.93 -13.26
CA ASP A 236 -7.86 -14.95 -14.66
C ASP A 236 -6.35 -15.17 -14.78
N LYS A 237 -5.99 -16.44 -14.98
CA LYS A 237 -4.62 -16.91 -15.07
C LYS A 237 -4.47 -18.00 -16.12
N ALA A 238 -3.32 -18.01 -16.79
CA ALA A 238 -2.86 -19.11 -17.62
C ALA A 238 -1.44 -19.50 -17.22
N TYR A 239 -1.17 -20.80 -17.09
CA TYR A 239 0.16 -21.35 -16.76
C TYR A 239 0.81 -20.75 -15.50
N GLY A 240 -0.01 -20.31 -14.53
CA GLY A 240 0.47 -19.69 -13.28
C GLY A 240 0.69 -18.18 -13.34
N TYR A 241 0.56 -17.55 -14.51
CA TYR A 241 0.67 -16.12 -14.72
C TYR A 241 -0.70 -15.45 -14.76
N ILE A 242 -0.79 -14.24 -14.22
CA ILE A 242 -2.01 -13.41 -14.25
C ILE A 242 -2.13 -12.77 -15.62
N ASN A 243 -3.29 -12.90 -16.26
CA ASN A 243 -3.54 -12.29 -17.56
C ASN A 243 -3.96 -10.81 -17.44
N ASN A 244 -4.58 -10.42 -16.33
CA ASN A 244 -4.88 -9.01 -16.07
C ASN A 244 -3.62 -8.19 -15.78
N PRO A 245 -3.57 -6.91 -16.19
CA PRO A 245 -2.52 -6.00 -15.76
C PRO A 245 -2.50 -5.86 -14.23
N THR A 246 -1.36 -6.13 -13.60
CA THR A 246 -1.18 -6.15 -12.14
C THR A 246 -0.88 -4.76 -11.56
N TYR A 247 -1.81 -3.82 -11.75
CA TYR A 247 -1.67 -2.42 -11.31
C TYR A 247 -2.75 -2.01 -10.31
N VAL A 248 -2.35 -1.29 -9.26
CA VAL A 248 -3.27 -0.57 -8.35
C VAL A 248 -2.74 0.83 -8.07
N CYS A 249 -3.64 1.80 -7.99
CA CYS A 249 -3.30 3.16 -7.54
C CYS A 249 -3.44 3.22 -6.02
N VAL A 250 -2.46 3.86 -5.37
CA VAL A 250 -2.32 3.97 -3.92
C VAL A 250 -2.22 5.45 -3.55
N ASP A 251 -2.95 5.88 -2.54
CA ASP A 251 -2.89 7.25 -2.04
C ASP A 251 -3.18 7.31 -0.54
N ASN A 252 -2.88 8.45 0.11
CA ASN A 252 -3.18 8.74 1.52
C ASN A 252 -2.85 7.56 2.45
N ILE A 253 -1.58 7.14 2.47
CA ILE A 253 -1.13 6.06 3.37
C ILE A 253 -1.02 6.62 4.77
N GLU A 254 -1.78 6.04 5.70
CA GLU A 254 -1.80 6.48 7.09
C GLU A 254 -0.87 5.61 7.95
N PHE A 255 0.06 6.27 8.61
CA PHE A 255 0.94 5.67 9.61
C PHE A 255 0.70 6.28 10.99
N GLU A 256 0.89 5.46 12.02
CA GLU A 256 1.04 5.89 13.40
C GLU A 256 2.45 5.54 13.90
N GLN A 257 3.01 6.39 14.74
CA GLN A 257 4.24 6.13 15.48
C GLN A 257 4.04 6.53 16.94
N THR A 258 4.56 5.70 17.85
CA THR A 258 4.70 6.08 19.25
C THR A 258 6.00 6.84 19.42
N VAL A 259 5.95 8.04 19.98
CA VAL A 259 7.14 8.81 20.33
C VAL A 259 7.91 8.04 21.40
N GLU A 260 9.12 7.63 21.06
CA GLU A 260 10.05 7.06 22.02
C GLU A 260 10.83 8.21 22.68
N ASP A 261 10.75 8.31 24.01
CA ASP A 261 11.57 9.26 24.78
C ASP A 261 13.05 9.05 24.42
N MET A 262 13.70 10.11 23.91
CA MET A 262 15.15 10.09 23.71
C MET A 262 15.82 10.02 25.09
N LYS A 263 16.20 8.81 25.52
CA LYS A 263 17.08 8.60 26.67
C LYS A 263 18.52 8.94 26.33
#